data_AF-X1V2Q2-F1
#
_entry.id   AF-X1V2Q2-F1
#
_cell.length_a   1.000
_cell.length_b   1.000
_cell.length_c   1.000
_cell.angle_alpha   90.00
_cell.angle_beta   90.00
_cell.angle_gamma   90.00
#
_symmetry.space_group_name_H-M   'P 1'
#
loop_
_entity.id
_entity.type
_entity.pdbx_description
1 polymer ?
#
loop_
_entity_poly.entity_id
_entity_poly.type
_entity_poly.pdbx_seq_one_letter_code
_entity_poly.pdbx_strand_id
1 'polypeptide(L)'
;ARTRPKDGKKVLVTKDQTEVIEEQWSIVKGTHAEFLKNKRIIENERRSLAKKFGREPSENDIRWSLLNKELMTHSSNANWGLYRNAKFQMAEILRKESKASQALTTYLEVLYLDVNGPNNTGGIRDRELLKELPPFNKKDAFLAPGVLSRAVKLIRGLKLDDKVTKAIFDEIAERNFTNLRLPVTPEQGWRKIKKGLFK
;
A
#
# COMPACT_ATOMS: atom_id res chain seq x y z
N ALA A 1 8.46 9.99 -20.96
CA ALA A 1 9.52 11.02 -21.10
C ALA A 1 10.20 11.25 -19.75
N ARG A 2 11.51 11.48 -19.74
CA ARG A 2 12.35 11.71 -18.56
C ARG A 2 13.26 12.91 -18.78
N THR A 3 13.64 13.60 -17.71
CA THR A 3 14.61 14.69 -17.78
C THR A 3 16.01 14.12 -17.62
N ARG A 4 16.95 14.43 -18.51
CA ARG A 4 18.35 13.98 -18.34
C ARG A 4 19.09 14.88 -17.36
N PRO A 5 19.93 14.33 -16.48
CA PRO A 5 20.73 15.13 -15.56
C PRO A 5 21.84 15.93 -16.25
N LYS A 6 22.37 15.43 -17.38
CA LYS A 6 23.47 16.08 -18.11
C LYS A 6 23.11 17.47 -18.66
N ASP A 7 21.87 17.65 -19.13
CA ASP A 7 21.47 18.86 -19.86
C ASP A 7 20.07 19.37 -19.51
N GLY A 8 19.39 18.76 -18.53
CA GLY A 8 18.06 19.18 -18.10
C GLY A 8 16.95 19.00 -19.14
N LYS A 9 17.21 18.36 -20.28
CA LYS A 9 16.21 18.20 -21.36
C LYS A 9 15.29 17.02 -21.11
N LYS A 10 14.01 17.22 -21.44
CA LYS A 10 12.98 16.17 -21.39
C LYS A 10 13.02 15.34 -22.68
N VAL A 11 13.26 14.04 -22.57
CA VAL A 11 13.43 13.10 -23.69
C VAL A 11 12.42 11.96 -23.61
N LEU A 12 11.92 11.49 -24.74
CA LEU A 12 11.17 10.24 -24.83
C LEU A 12 12.16 9.07 -24.73
N VAL A 13 11.86 8.07 -23.91
CA VAL A 13 12.81 7.01 -23.57
C VAL A 13 12.11 5.67 -23.42
N THR A 14 12.83 4.59 -23.73
CA THR A 14 12.45 3.20 -23.45
C THR A 14 12.60 2.87 -21.96
N LYS A 15 12.21 1.65 -21.54
CA LYS A 15 12.39 1.18 -20.15
C LYS A 15 13.88 1.14 -19.79
N ASP A 16 14.72 0.58 -20.65
CA ASP A 16 16.17 0.45 -20.40
C ASP A 16 16.84 1.83 -20.33
N GLN A 17 16.46 2.75 -21.23
CA GLN A 17 16.94 4.13 -21.19
C GLN A 17 16.44 4.89 -19.95
N THR A 18 15.25 4.53 -19.43
CA THR A 18 14.73 5.10 -18.19
C THR A 18 15.60 4.70 -17.00
N GLU A 19 16.00 3.43 -16.93
CA GLU A 19 16.87 2.94 -15.85
C GLU A 19 18.24 3.63 -15.86
N VAL A 20 18.84 3.80 -17.05
CA VAL A 20 20.12 4.54 -17.19
C VAL A 20 19.99 5.99 -16.69
N ILE A 21 18.89 6.67 -17.02
CA ILE A 21 18.65 8.04 -16.55
C ILE A 21 18.39 8.08 -15.04
N GLU A 22 17.67 7.11 -14.49
CA GLU A 22 17.40 7.01 -13.05
C GLU A 22 18.69 6.75 -12.26
N GLU A 23 19.59 5.91 -12.78
CA GLU A 23 20.93 5.70 -12.23
C GLU A 23 21.74 7.00 -12.24
N GLN A 24 21.79 7.71 -13.37
CA GLN A 24 22.50 8.99 -13.46
C GLN A 24 21.97 10.02 -12.45
N TRP A 25 20.65 10.10 -12.26
CA TRP A 25 20.06 10.96 -11.24
C TRP A 25 20.44 10.55 -9.82
N SER A 26 20.55 9.25 -9.54
CA SER A 26 20.98 8.77 -8.22
C SER A 26 22.43 9.16 -7.91
N ILE A 27 23.30 9.18 -8.92
CA ILE A 27 24.69 9.67 -8.78
C ILE A 27 24.69 11.16 -8.45
N VAL A 28 23.97 11.97 -9.24
CA VAL A 28 23.88 13.43 -9.02
C VAL A 28 23.30 13.78 -7.65
N LYS A 29 22.37 12.96 -7.14
CA LYS A 29 21.75 13.17 -5.82
C LYS A 29 22.54 12.56 -4.65
N GLY A 30 23.64 11.86 -4.92
CA GLY A 30 24.41 11.15 -3.89
C GLY A 30 23.72 9.89 -3.33
N THR A 31 22.68 9.37 -3.99
CA THR A 31 21.90 8.20 -3.56
C THR A 31 22.20 6.94 -4.38
N HIS A 32 23.32 6.92 -5.11
CA HIS A 32 23.68 5.79 -6.00
C HIS A 32 23.85 4.47 -5.26
N ALA A 33 24.41 4.49 -4.04
CA ALA A 33 24.54 3.28 -3.22
C ALA A 33 23.16 2.66 -2.89
N GLU A 34 22.16 3.47 -2.58
CA GLU A 34 20.79 3.03 -2.30
C GLU A 34 20.11 2.50 -3.58
N PHE A 35 20.35 3.16 -4.71
CA PHE A 35 19.88 2.70 -6.03
C PHE A 35 20.42 1.30 -6.34
N LEU A 36 21.73 1.08 -6.21
CA LEU A 36 22.36 -0.23 -6.44
C LEU A 36 21.84 -1.30 -5.46
N LYS A 37 21.66 -0.94 -4.18
CA LYS A 37 21.08 -1.84 -3.18
C LYS A 37 19.66 -2.26 -3.57
N ASN A 38 18.81 -1.32 -3.98
CA ASN A 38 17.44 -1.61 -4.40
C ASN A 38 17.40 -2.48 -5.66
N LYS A 39 18.26 -2.20 -6.65
CA LYS A 39 18.41 -3.03 -7.85
C LYS A 39 18.79 -4.47 -7.48
N ARG A 40 19.73 -4.65 -6.55
CA ARG A 40 20.12 -5.98 -6.05
C ARG A 40 18.98 -6.70 -5.32
N ILE A 41 18.18 -5.99 -4.52
CA ILE A 41 17.01 -6.56 -3.84
C ILE A 41 15.99 -7.07 -4.86
N ILE A 42 15.64 -6.26 -5.85
CA ILE A 42 14.69 -6.62 -6.91
C ILE A 42 15.19 -7.84 -7.69
N GLU A 43 16.46 -7.85 -8.07
CA GLU A 43 17.06 -8.93 -8.83
C GLU A 43 17.13 -10.24 -8.03
N ASN A 44 17.48 -10.18 -6.74
CA ASN A 44 17.44 -11.34 -5.86
C ASN A 44 16.01 -11.89 -5.73
N GLU A 45 15.02 -11.01 -5.60
CA GLU A 45 13.61 -11.41 -5.53
C GLU A 45 13.15 -12.08 -6.83
N ARG A 46 13.50 -11.51 -7.98
CA ARG A 46 13.22 -12.06 -9.31
C ARG A 46 13.75 -13.48 -9.43
N ARG A 47 15.02 -13.71 -9.08
CA ARG A 47 15.63 -15.07 -9.13
C ARG A 47 14.94 -16.04 -8.18
N SER A 48 14.61 -15.60 -6.98
CA SER A 48 13.92 -16.43 -5.98
C SER A 48 12.53 -16.87 -6.49
N LEU A 49 11.76 -15.93 -7.04
CA LEU A 49 10.45 -16.21 -7.62
C LEU A 49 10.54 -17.06 -8.89
N ALA A 50 11.52 -16.79 -9.76
CA ALA A 50 11.73 -17.58 -10.97
C ALA A 50 11.98 -19.06 -10.64
N LYS A 51 12.84 -19.33 -9.64
CA LYS A 51 13.07 -20.68 -9.13
C LYS A 51 11.80 -21.32 -8.56
N LYS A 52 10.98 -20.53 -7.83
CA LYS A 52 9.73 -21.03 -7.22
C LYS A 52 8.63 -21.31 -8.26
N PHE A 53 8.53 -20.50 -9.30
CA PHE A 53 7.48 -20.59 -10.31
C PHE A 53 7.83 -21.52 -11.48
N GLY A 54 9.12 -21.82 -11.68
CA GLY A 54 9.60 -22.52 -12.87
C GLY A 54 9.49 -21.69 -14.16
N ARG A 55 9.27 -20.37 -14.04
CA ARG A 55 9.15 -19.42 -15.15
C ARG A 55 9.55 -18.02 -14.69
N GLU A 56 9.81 -17.12 -15.65
CA GLU A 56 10.07 -15.72 -15.34
C GLU A 56 8.86 -15.06 -14.63
N PRO A 57 9.05 -14.44 -13.45
CA PRO A 57 8.00 -13.69 -12.77
C PRO A 57 7.71 -12.38 -13.50
N SER A 58 6.46 -11.93 -13.44
CA SER A 58 6.12 -10.58 -13.90
C SER A 58 6.66 -9.51 -12.94
N GLU A 59 6.75 -8.27 -13.40
CA GLU A 59 7.11 -7.13 -12.53
C GLU A 59 6.12 -6.98 -11.36
N ASN A 60 4.85 -7.31 -11.57
CA ASN A 60 3.85 -7.30 -10.51
C ASN A 60 4.06 -8.44 -9.50
N ASP A 61 4.49 -9.63 -9.93
CA ASP A 61 4.81 -10.73 -9.02
C ASP A 61 5.95 -10.33 -8.08
N ILE A 62 7.00 -9.72 -8.64
CA ILE A 62 8.15 -9.22 -7.88
C ILE A 62 7.68 -8.14 -6.89
N ARG A 63 6.95 -7.14 -7.38
CA ARG A 63 6.44 -6.05 -6.54
C ARG A 63 5.51 -6.55 -5.43
N TRP A 64 4.63 -7.50 -5.74
CA TRP A 64 3.74 -8.13 -4.76
C TRP A 64 4.54 -8.86 -3.68
N SER A 65 5.57 -9.62 -4.05
CA SER A 65 6.43 -10.31 -3.09
C SER A 65 7.17 -9.34 -2.17
N LEU A 66 7.74 -8.26 -2.72
CA LEU A 66 8.39 -7.21 -1.94
C LEU A 66 7.42 -6.52 -0.99
N LEU A 67 6.21 -6.18 -1.46
CA LEU A 67 5.16 -5.58 -0.62
C LEU A 67 4.77 -6.49 0.55
N ASN A 68 4.70 -7.82 0.36
CA ASN A 68 4.45 -8.73 1.48
C ASN A 68 5.57 -8.69 2.53
N LYS A 69 6.84 -8.58 2.11
CA LYS A 69 7.97 -8.42 3.04
C LYS A 69 7.93 -7.08 3.77
N GLU A 70 7.55 -6.02 3.07
CA GLU A 70 7.32 -4.69 3.65
C GLU A 70 6.18 -4.73 4.68
N LEU A 71 5.06 -5.39 4.39
CA LEU A 71 3.97 -5.55 5.36
C LEU A 71 4.45 -6.19 6.66
N MET A 72 5.26 -7.25 6.59
CA MET A 72 5.81 -7.92 7.78
C MET A 72 6.78 -7.03 8.55
N THR A 73 7.59 -6.24 7.84
CA THR A 73 8.54 -5.30 8.44
C THR A 73 7.83 -4.12 9.09
N HIS A 74 6.79 -3.61 8.44
CA HIS A 74 6.02 -2.49 8.97
C HIS A 74 5.17 -2.92 10.17
N SER A 75 4.53 -4.09 10.12
CA SER A 75 3.75 -4.58 11.26
C SER A 75 4.63 -4.90 12.47
N SER A 76 5.80 -5.51 12.28
CA SER A 76 6.74 -5.81 13.38
C SER A 76 7.27 -4.57 14.09
N ASN A 77 7.38 -3.46 13.36
CA ASN A 77 7.80 -2.16 13.86
C ASN A 77 6.63 -1.22 14.19
N ALA A 78 5.39 -1.72 14.23
CA ALA A 78 4.18 -0.91 14.46
C ALA A 78 4.16 0.39 13.62
N ASN A 79 4.57 0.26 12.35
CA ASN A 79 4.55 1.29 11.32
C ASN A 79 3.29 1.18 10.47
N TRP A 80 2.14 1.44 11.09
CA TRP A 80 0.84 1.18 10.48
C TRP A 80 0.51 2.13 9.33
N GLY A 81 1.05 3.35 9.32
CA GLY A 81 0.93 4.26 8.20
C GLY A 81 1.62 3.72 6.94
N LEU A 82 2.84 3.17 7.10
CA LEU A 82 3.56 2.51 6.01
C LEU A 82 2.90 1.18 5.61
N TYR A 83 2.44 0.38 6.58
CA TYR A 83 1.68 -0.84 6.32
C TYR A 83 0.44 -0.57 5.45
N ARG A 84 -0.34 0.46 5.81
CA ARG A 84 -1.51 0.90 5.05
C ARG A 84 -1.13 1.32 3.63
N ASN A 85 0.00 2.00 3.44
CA ASN A 85 0.48 2.37 2.10
C ASN A 85 0.88 1.15 1.27
N ALA A 86 1.52 0.14 1.86
CA ALA A 86 1.82 -1.11 1.18
C ALA A 86 0.53 -1.85 0.77
N LYS A 87 -0.49 -1.94 1.64
CA LYS A 87 -1.82 -2.47 1.30
C LYS A 87 -2.47 -1.73 0.13
N PHE A 88 -2.38 -0.39 0.10
CA PHE A 88 -2.89 0.39 -1.03
C PHE A 88 -2.15 0.06 -2.35
N GLN A 89 -0.83 -0.10 -2.31
CA GLN A 89 -0.06 -0.50 -3.49
C GLN A 89 -0.43 -1.91 -3.97
N MET A 90 -0.69 -2.84 -3.05
CA MET A 90 -1.20 -4.17 -3.37
C MET A 90 -2.57 -4.09 -4.04
N ALA A 91 -3.49 -3.25 -3.55
CA ALA A 91 -4.78 -3.01 -4.18
C ALA A 91 -4.64 -2.47 -5.62
N GLU A 92 -3.69 -1.56 -5.86
CA GLU A 92 -3.41 -1.05 -7.22
C GLU A 92 -2.87 -2.13 -8.16
N ILE A 93 -2.05 -3.08 -7.68
CA ILE A 93 -1.61 -4.23 -8.49
C ILE A 93 -2.82 -5.08 -8.87
N LEU A 94 -3.64 -5.48 -7.91
CA LEU A 94 -4.85 -6.28 -8.15
C LEU A 94 -5.79 -5.59 -9.15
N ARG A 95 -5.97 -4.28 -9.01
CA ARG A 95 -6.80 -3.48 -9.92
C ARG A 95 -6.24 -3.48 -11.35
N LYS A 96 -4.92 -3.36 -11.51
CA LYS A 96 -4.25 -3.39 -12.83
C LYS A 96 -4.30 -4.78 -13.47
N GLU A 97 -4.38 -5.83 -12.66
CA GLU A 97 -4.56 -7.21 -13.11
C GLU A 97 -6.03 -7.61 -13.29
N SER A 98 -6.95 -6.64 -13.26
CA SER A 98 -8.40 -6.87 -13.39
C SER A 98 -9.00 -7.78 -12.31
N LYS A 99 -8.33 -7.96 -11.18
CA LYS A 99 -8.83 -8.70 -10.00
C LYS A 99 -9.71 -7.80 -9.14
N ALA A 100 -10.81 -7.32 -9.73
CA ALA A 100 -11.65 -6.25 -9.18
C ALA A 100 -12.17 -6.53 -7.76
N SER A 101 -12.67 -7.74 -7.48
CA SER A 101 -13.20 -8.08 -6.15
C SER A 101 -12.11 -8.05 -5.08
N GLN A 102 -10.94 -8.63 -5.36
CA GLN A 102 -9.81 -8.64 -4.43
C GLN A 102 -9.27 -7.23 -4.21
N ALA A 103 -9.18 -6.42 -5.28
CA ALA A 103 -8.79 -5.03 -5.17
C ALA A 103 -9.75 -4.24 -4.27
N LEU A 104 -11.07 -4.43 -4.42
CA LEU A 104 -12.08 -3.79 -3.58
C LEU A 104 -11.91 -4.19 -2.10
N THR A 105 -11.78 -5.48 -1.80
CA THR A 105 -11.47 -5.98 -0.45
C THR A 105 -10.25 -5.25 0.13
N THR A 106 -9.15 -5.17 -0.61
CA THR A 106 -7.94 -4.49 -0.12
C THR A 106 -8.13 -2.97 0.05
N TYR A 107 -8.90 -2.29 -0.83
CA TYR A 107 -9.21 -0.87 -0.62
C TYR A 107 -10.09 -0.63 0.61
N LEU A 108 -11.07 -1.50 0.88
CA LEU A 108 -11.90 -1.41 2.08
C LEU A 108 -11.06 -1.61 3.35
N GLU A 109 -10.07 -2.51 3.32
CA GLU A 109 -9.08 -2.66 4.39
C GLU A 109 -8.30 -1.37 4.63
N VAL A 110 -7.79 -0.74 3.57
CA VAL A 110 -7.06 0.54 3.65
C VAL A 110 -7.95 1.64 4.24
N LEU A 111 -9.21 1.74 3.80
CA LEU A 111 -10.16 2.72 4.33
C LEU A 111 -10.47 2.46 5.82
N TYR A 112 -10.52 1.20 6.24
CA TYR A 112 -10.71 0.87 7.65
C TYR A 112 -9.49 1.25 8.50
N LEU A 113 -8.27 1.03 7.98
CA LEU A 113 -7.07 1.51 8.65
C LEU A 113 -7.08 3.05 8.74
N ASP A 114 -7.48 3.74 7.68
CA ASP A 114 -7.58 5.21 7.63
C ASP A 114 -8.46 5.81 8.73
N VAL A 115 -9.63 5.21 9.00
CA VAL A 115 -10.53 5.71 10.06
C VAL A 115 -9.98 5.51 11.48
N ASN A 116 -8.96 4.67 11.63
CA ASN A 116 -8.28 4.40 12.90
C ASN A 116 -7.07 5.33 13.14
N GLY A 117 -6.64 6.10 12.14
CA GLY A 117 -5.52 7.03 12.22
C GLY A 117 -4.19 6.32 12.48
N PRO A 118 -3.65 5.60 11.48
CA PRO A 118 -2.48 4.77 11.66
C PRO A 118 -1.20 5.62 11.73
N ASN A 119 -0.38 5.39 12.75
CA ASN A 119 0.90 6.07 12.98
C ASN A 119 2.10 5.18 12.69
N ASN A 120 3.28 5.79 12.62
CA ASN A 120 4.55 5.08 12.48
C ASN A 120 5.40 5.22 13.73
N THR A 121 5.42 4.18 14.56
CA THR A 121 6.09 4.22 15.87
C THR A 121 7.52 3.71 15.85
N GLY A 122 8.01 3.19 14.72
CA GLY A 122 9.41 2.76 14.58
C GLY A 122 9.83 1.64 15.56
N GLY A 123 8.88 0.85 16.05
CA GLY A 123 9.13 -0.23 17.01
C GLY A 123 9.27 0.24 18.47
N ILE A 124 8.86 1.46 18.81
CA ILE A 124 8.79 1.93 20.20
C ILE A 124 7.95 0.95 21.04
N ARG A 125 8.50 0.53 22.19
CA ARG A 125 7.85 -0.36 23.16
C ARG A 125 7.61 0.27 24.53
N ASP A 126 8.18 1.46 24.75
CA ASP A 126 8.00 2.20 26.00
C ASP A 126 6.52 2.61 26.16
N ARG A 127 5.94 2.28 27.32
CA ARG A 127 4.51 2.47 27.55
C ARG A 127 4.12 3.94 27.71
N GLU A 128 4.98 4.76 28.29
CA GLU A 128 4.68 6.18 28.50
C GLU A 128 4.75 6.92 27.16
N LEU A 129 5.77 6.64 26.35
CA LEU A 129 5.84 7.17 24.98
C LEU A 129 4.65 6.73 24.13
N LEU A 130 4.18 5.49 24.26
CA LEU A 130 3.03 4.99 23.50
C LEU A 130 1.68 5.57 23.95
N LYS A 131 1.58 6.18 25.14
CA LYS A 131 0.39 6.95 25.52
C LYS A 131 0.29 8.24 24.71
N GLU A 132 1.43 8.88 24.43
CA GLU A 132 1.52 10.11 23.67
C GLU A 132 1.54 9.87 22.15
N LEU A 133 2.22 8.81 21.72
CA LEU A 133 2.42 8.41 20.32
C LEU A 133 1.88 7.00 20.06
N PRO A 134 0.57 6.77 20.21
CA PRO A 134 0.00 5.44 20.01
C PRO A 134 0.09 5.02 18.54
N PRO A 135 0.17 3.71 18.25
CA PRO A 135 0.21 3.17 16.90
C PRO A 135 -1.04 3.50 16.07
N PHE A 136 -2.16 3.77 16.75
CA PHE A 136 -3.40 4.23 16.15
C PHE A 136 -4.00 5.36 17.00
N ASN A 137 -4.36 6.47 16.35
CA ASN A 137 -5.01 7.60 16.99
C ASN A 137 -6.19 8.10 16.14
N LYS A 138 -7.40 7.89 16.65
CA LYS A 138 -8.64 8.32 15.95
C LYS A 138 -8.69 9.82 15.63
N LYS A 139 -7.92 10.68 16.32
CA LYS A 139 -7.83 12.12 16.04
C LYS A 139 -7.09 12.41 14.74
N ASP A 140 -6.17 11.52 14.36
CA ASP A 140 -5.35 11.63 13.15
C ASP A 140 -5.99 10.87 11.97
N ALA A 141 -7.23 10.38 12.15
CA ALA A 141 -7.94 9.63 11.14
C ALA A 141 -8.22 10.47 9.89
N PHE A 142 -7.79 9.98 8.74
CA PHE A 142 -7.95 10.66 7.45
C PHE A 142 -8.27 9.66 6.34
N LEU A 143 -9.48 9.76 5.78
CA LEU A 143 -9.90 8.98 4.62
C LEU A 143 -9.27 9.56 3.35
N ALA A 144 -8.30 8.86 2.78
CA ALA A 144 -7.65 9.32 1.55
C ALA A 144 -8.65 9.37 0.37
N PRO A 145 -8.90 10.54 -0.25
CA PRO A 145 -9.90 10.67 -1.32
C PRO A 145 -9.60 9.79 -2.53
N GLY A 146 -8.31 9.58 -2.83
CA GLY A 146 -7.87 8.69 -3.92
C GLY A 146 -8.30 7.24 -3.69
N VAL A 147 -8.13 6.72 -2.48
CA VAL A 147 -8.54 5.35 -2.11
C VAL A 147 -10.05 5.21 -2.21
N LEU A 148 -10.78 6.18 -1.66
CA LEU A 148 -12.24 6.21 -1.70
C LEU A 148 -12.76 6.21 -3.15
N SER A 149 -12.19 7.05 -4.03
CA SER A 149 -12.54 7.10 -5.44
C SER A 149 -12.32 5.77 -6.17
N ARG A 150 -11.24 5.05 -5.83
CA ARG A 150 -10.98 3.71 -6.40
C ARG A 150 -12.03 2.69 -5.95
N ALA A 151 -12.36 2.67 -4.66
CA ALA A 151 -13.38 1.77 -4.11
C ALA A 151 -14.76 2.04 -4.75
N VAL A 152 -15.19 3.30 -4.86
CA VAL A 152 -16.45 3.69 -5.52
C VAL A 152 -16.53 3.17 -6.95
N LYS A 153 -15.45 3.33 -7.73
CA LYS A 153 -15.42 2.85 -9.13
C LYS A 153 -15.58 1.32 -9.21
N LEU A 154 -14.94 0.58 -8.30
CA LEU A 154 -15.05 -0.88 -8.25
C LEU A 154 -16.44 -1.34 -7.79
N ILE A 155 -17.01 -0.71 -6.75
CA ILE A 155 -18.38 -1.01 -6.28
C ILE A 155 -19.39 -0.85 -7.43
N ARG A 156 -19.30 0.27 -8.17
CA ARG A 156 -20.16 0.51 -9.34
C ARG A 156 -19.93 -0.50 -10.47
N GLY A 157 -18.67 -0.79 -10.79
CA GLY A 157 -18.31 -1.75 -11.83
C GLY A 157 -18.75 -3.19 -11.51
N LEU A 158 -18.68 -3.58 -10.24
CA LEU A 158 -19.15 -4.87 -9.73
C LEU A 158 -20.66 -4.88 -9.45
N LYS A 159 -21.36 -3.74 -9.59
CA LYS A 159 -22.79 -3.57 -9.32
C LYS A 159 -23.19 -4.00 -7.91
N LEU A 160 -22.35 -3.71 -6.91
CA LEU A 160 -22.62 -4.04 -5.53
C LEU A 160 -23.47 -2.95 -4.86
N ASP A 161 -24.43 -3.39 -4.04
CA ASP A 161 -25.19 -2.49 -3.18
C ASP A 161 -24.50 -2.27 -1.83
N ASP A 162 -25.11 -1.44 -0.99
CA ASP A 162 -24.63 -1.12 0.37
C ASP A 162 -24.55 -2.35 1.27
N LYS A 163 -25.51 -3.28 1.18
CA LYS A 163 -25.59 -4.46 2.04
C LYS A 163 -24.45 -5.43 1.73
N VAL A 164 -24.23 -5.73 0.45
CA VAL A 164 -23.15 -6.62 0.01
C VAL A 164 -21.79 -5.99 0.28
N THR A 165 -21.64 -4.68 0.02
CA THR A 165 -20.37 -3.98 0.30
C THR A 165 -20.06 -3.96 1.80
N LYS A 166 -21.07 -3.76 2.65
CA LYS A 166 -20.92 -3.83 4.11
C LYS A 166 -20.46 -5.22 4.54
N ALA A 167 -21.04 -6.29 4.01
CA ALA A 167 -20.64 -7.66 4.38
C ALA A 167 -19.15 -7.93 4.08
N ILE A 168 -18.66 -7.47 2.92
CA ILE A 168 -17.23 -7.56 2.57
C ILE A 168 -16.39 -6.75 3.56
N PHE A 169 -16.84 -5.53 3.89
CA PHE A 169 -16.15 -4.67 4.85
C PHE A 169 -16.09 -5.29 6.25
N ASP A 170 -17.19 -5.84 6.75
CA ASP A 170 -17.29 -6.39 8.11
C ASP A 170 -16.29 -7.54 8.31
N GLU A 171 -16.17 -8.48 7.35
CA GLU A 171 -15.23 -9.61 7.44
C GLU A 171 -13.76 -9.15 7.62
N ILE A 172 -13.40 -8.07 6.93
CA ILE A 172 -12.05 -7.50 6.96
C ILE A 172 -11.86 -6.67 8.23
N ALA A 173 -12.88 -5.90 8.60
CA ALA A 173 -12.83 -4.98 9.72
C ALA A 173 -12.82 -5.72 11.06
N GLU A 174 -13.63 -6.77 11.24
CA GLU A 174 -13.65 -7.58 12.46
C GLU A 174 -12.31 -8.25 12.74
N ARG A 175 -11.69 -8.81 11.69
CA ARG A 175 -10.36 -9.41 11.76
C ARG A 175 -9.30 -8.40 12.18
N ASN A 176 -9.30 -7.22 11.56
CA ASN A 176 -8.32 -6.17 11.87
C ASN A 176 -8.57 -5.54 13.24
N PHE A 177 -9.82 -5.32 13.60
CA PHE A 177 -10.22 -4.79 14.92
C PHE A 177 -9.67 -5.66 16.04
N THR A 178 -9.87 -6.97 15.93
CA THR A 178 -9.44 -7.95 16.93
C THR A 178 -7.92 -8.09 16.95
N ASN A 179 -7.29 -8.30 15.79
CA ASN A 179 -5.85 -8.58 15.71
C ASN A 179 -4.98 -7.38 16.06
N LEU A 180 -5.42 -6.17 15.71
CA LEU A 180 -4.65 -4.94 15.89
C LEU A 180 -5.13 -4.10 17.08
N ARG A 181 -6.20 -4.52 17.77
CA ARG A 181 -6.84 -3.80 18.88
C ARG A 181 -7.17 -2.35 18.51
N LEU A 182 -7.85 -2.19 17.38
CA LEU A 182 -8.10 -0.89 16.78
C LEU A 182 -9.07 -0.04 17.62
N PRO A 183 -8.90 1.30 17.66
CA PRO A 183 -9.74 2.17 18.48
C PRO A 183 -11.15 2.43 17.93
N VAL A 184 -11.41 2.10 16.66
CA VAL A 184 -12.71 2.30 15.99
C VAL A 184 -13.32 0.94 15.66
N THR A 185 -14.52 0.67 16.18
CA THR A 185 -15.22 -0.60 15.89
C THR A 185 -15.60 -0.71 14.40
N PRO A 186 -15.80 -1.93 13.86
CA PRO A 186 -16.26 -2.11 12.49
C PRO A 186 -17.50 -1.26 12.15
N GLU A 187 -18.52 -1.28 13.02
CA GLU A 187 -19.74 -0.49 12.83
C GLU A 187 -19.47 1.03 12.77
N GLN A 188 -18.62 1.55 13.65
CA GLN A 188 -18.23 2.97 13.61
C GLN A 188 -17.43 3.31 12.34
N GLY A 189 -16.54 2.41 11.92
CA GLY A 189 -15.76 2.54 10.70
C GLY A 189 -16.65 2.57 9.46
N TRP A 190 -17.61 1.65 9.38
CA TRP A 190 -18.58 1.58 8.29
C TRP A 190 -19.37 2.88 8.16
N ARG A 191 -19.90 3.42 9.27
CA ARG A 191 -20.65 4.69 9.27
C ARG A 191 -19.84 5.85 8.70
N LYS A 192 -18.53 5.89 8.94
CA LYS A 192 -17.63 6.93 8.39
C LYS A 192 -17.37 6.69 6.89
N ILE A 193 -17.07 5.46 6.51
CA ILE A 193 -16.67 5.10 5.13
C ILE A 193 -17.87 5.13 4.17
N LYS A 194 -19.02 4.60 4.58
CA LYS A 194 -20.26 4.52 3.79
C LYS A 194 -20.66 5.86 3.19
N LYS A 195 -20.57 6.94 3.97
CA LYS A 195 -20.86 8.31 3.52
C LYS A 195 -20.02 8.74 2.32
N GLY A 196 -18.83 8.17 2.13
CA GLY A 196 -17.97 8.42 0.99
C GLY A 196 -18.19 7.46 -0.18
N LEU A 197 -18.65 6.23 0.09
CA LEU A 197 -18.83 5.19 -0.93
C LEU A 197 -20.12 5.33 -1.74
N PHE A 198 -21.21 5.78 -1.08
CA PHE A 198 -22.55 5.82 -1.67
C PHE A 198 -23.14 7.24 -1.72
N LYS A 199 -22.29 8.22 -2.07
CA LYS A 199 -22.77 9.56 -2.44
C LYS A 199 -23.43 9.55 -3.80
#